data_AF-A0A0B8P780-F1
#
_entry.id   AF-A0A0B8P780-F1
#
_cell.length_a   1.000
_cell.length_b   1.000
_cell.length_c   1.000
_cell.angle_alpha   90.00
_cell.angle_beta   90.00
_cell.angle_gamma   90.00
#
_symmetry.space_group_name_H-M   'P 1'
#
loop_
_entity.id
_entity.type
_entity.pdbx_description
1 polymer ?
#
loop_
_entity_poly.entity_id
_entity_poly.type
_entity_poly.pdbx_seq_one_letter_code
_entity_poly.pdbx_strand_id
1 'polypeptide(L)'
;MMIFARRAATQVGATTMDRPEWVAVHPQGQHVFCTLTNNKNRGVKENQPVGGPNPRAENHYGQIVRWMPTAGDHASNSFEWDLYLIAGNPSVHKDSLYGGSDNITAENMFNSPDGIGFDKAGRLWIQTDGNYSNKGDFAGQGNNQMLCGDPMTGEVKRFATGPVACEITGLAFSADQTAMFVGVQHPGEGGAPSHFPQGGSTKPRSTVMIVTREDGGIVGA
;
A
#
# COMPACT_ATOMS: atom_id res chain seq x y z
N MET A 1 11.96 -25.80 7.65
CA MET A 1 12.02 -25.12 6.33
C MET A 1 11.19 -25.94 5.35
N MET A 2 10.18 -25.33 4.69
CA MET A 2 9.36 -25.99 3.66
C MET A 2 9.90 -25.62 2.28
N ILE A 3 10.34 -26.59 1.47
CA ILE A 3 11.05 -26.31 0.20
C ILE A 3 10.06 -26.01 -0.95
N PHE A 4 8.90 -26.67 -0.98
CA PHE A 4 7.98 -26.63 -2.12
C PHE A 4 6.61 -26.02 -1.79
N ALA A 5 6.56 -25.06 -0.86
CA ALA A 5 5.30 -24.45 -0.39
C ALA A 5 4.40 -23.95 -1.53
N ARG A 6 4.96 -23.29 -2.56
CA ARG A 6 4.19 -22.81 -3.73
C ARG A 6 3.54 -23.95 -4.53
N ARG A 7 4.26 -25.08 -4.72
CA ARG A 7 3.71 -26.25 -5.42
C ARG A 7 2.61 -26.90 -4.58
N ALA A 8 2.82 -27.04 -3.28
CA ALA A 8 1.81 -27.56 -2.37
C ALA A 8 0.54 -26.70 -2.37
N ALA A 9 0.67 -25.37 -2.30
CA ALA A 9 -0.45 -24.43 -2.39
C ALA A 9 -1.25 -24.56 -3.69
N THR A 10 -0.56 -24.82 -4.81
CA THR A 10 -1.20 -25.09 -6.10
C THR A 10 -2.04 -26.37 -6.05
N GLN A 11 -1.52 -27.44 -5.43
CA GLN A 11 -2.24 -28.72 -5.33
C GLN A 11 -3.50 -28.64 -4.47
N VAL A 12 -3.50 -27.81 -3.43
CA VAL A 12 -4.66 -27.59 -2.56
C VAL A 12 -5.62 -26.50 -3.07
N GLY A 13 -5.38 -25.96 -4.27
CA GLY A 13 -6.29 -25.02 -4.93
C GLY A 13 -6.29 -23.61 -4.35
N ALA A 14 -5.15 -23.12 -3.84
CA ALA A 14 -5.06 -21.75 -3.35
C ALA A 14 -5.38 -20.72 -4.44
N THR A 15 -6.11 -19.66 -4.07
CA THR A 15 -6.44 -18.55 -4.98
C THR A 15 -5.19 -17.81 -5.42
N THR A 16 -4.99 -17.64 -6.73
CA THR A 16 -3.88 -16.82 -7.26
C THR A 16 -4.22 -15.34 -7.09
N MET A 17 -3.37 -14.61 -6.38
CA MET A 17 -3.58 -13.22 -5.96
C MET A 17 -2.77 -12.21 -6.78
N ASP A 18 -3.21 -10.96 -6.81
CA ASP A 18 -2.51 -9.82 -7.41
C ASP A 18 -1.37 -9.33 -6.52
N ARG A 19 -0.21 -10.01 -6.57
CA ARG A 19 1.03 -9.64 -5.85
C ARG A 19 0.80 -9.19 -4.39
N PRO A 20 0.48 -10.12 -3.47
CA PRO A 20 0.48 -9.82 -2.03
C PRO A 20 1.85 -9.34 -1.57
N GLU A 21 1.90 -8.17 -0.93
CA GLU A 21 3.13 -7.61 -0.33
C GLU A 21 3.02 -7.64 1.21
N TRP A 22 2.76 -6.50 1.87
CA TRP A 22 2.72 -6.43 3.34
C TRP A 22 1.37 -6.87 3.91
N VAL A 23 1.41 -7.36 5.14
CA VAL A 23 0.24 -7.76 5.94
C VAL A 23 0.32 -7.09 7.30
N ALA A 24 -0.79 -6.49 7.75
CA ALA A 24 -0.88 -5.86 9.08
C ALA A 24 -2.18 -6.25 9.78
N VAL A 25 -2.07 -6.55 11.08
CA VAL A 25 -3.23 -6.85 11.94
C VAL A 25 -3.56 -5.58 12.73
N HIS A 26 -4.84 -5.18 12.70
CA HIS A 26 -5.32 -4.05 13.49
C HIS A 26 -5.04 -4.29 14.99
N PRO A 27 -4.67 -3.27 15.81
CA PRO A 27 -4.25 -3.47 17.20
C PRO A 27 -5.26 -4.20 18.10
N GLN A 28 -6.56 -4.07 17.79
CA GLN A 28 -7.67 -4.74 18.45
C GLN A 28 -7.86 -6.20 17.99
N GLY A 29 -7.07 -6.66 17.01
CA GLY A 29 -7.08 -8.04 16.51
C GLY A 29 -8.25 -8.40 15.60
N GLN A 30 -9.19 -7.50 15.35
CA GLN A 30 -10.43 -7.82 14.63
C GLN A 30 -10.29 -7.91 13.10
N HIS A 31 -9.36 -7.13 12.54
CA HIS A 31 -9.18 -7.02 11.10
C HIS A 31 -7.73 -7.27 10.72
N VAL A 32 -7.51 -7.94 9.60
CA VAL A 32 -6.20 -8.10 8.97
C VAL A 32 -6.27 -7.47 7.58
N PHE A 33 -5.22 -6.75 7.20
CA PHE A 33 -5.11 -6.06 5.92
C PHE A 33 -3.93 -6.61 5.14
N CYS A 34 -4.05 -6.70 3.83
CA CYS A 34 -2.95 -7.02 2.93
C CYS A 34 -3.00 -6.15 1.68
N THR A 35 -1.85 -5.65 1.27
CA THR A 35 -1.70 -4.95 0.00
C THR A 35 -1.55 -5.94 -1.15
N LEU A 36 -2.31 -5.70 -2.22
CA LEU A 36 -2.23 -6.40 -3.49
C LEU A 36 -1.75 -5.37 -4.52
N THR A 37 -0.43 -5.25 -4.67
CA THR A 37 0.19 -4.03 -5.21
C THR A 37 -0.15 -3.76 -6.68
N ASN A 38 -0.16 -4.78 -7.54
CA ASN A 38 -0.62 -4.70 -8.93
C ASN A 38 -0.50 -6.09 -9.59
N ASN A 39 -1.10 -6.26 -10.77
CA ASN A 39 -0.88 -7.45 -11.58
C ASN A 39 -1.26 -7.25 -13.06
N LYS A 40 -0.26 -6.94 -13.88
CA LYS A 40 -0.43 -6.82 -15.35
C LYS A 40 -0.85 -8.12 -16.06
N ASN A 41 -0.83 -9.27 -15.40
CA ASN A 41 -1.21 -10.55 -16.00
C ASN A 41 -2.63 -11.02 -15.63
N ARG A 42 -3.32 -10.30 -14.72
CA ARG A 42 -4.70 -10.63 -14.33
C ARG A 42 -5.59 -10.56 -15.56
N GLY A 43 -6.43 -11.58 -15.77
CA GLY A 43 -7.29 -11.70 -16.95
C GLY A 43 -6.57 -12.07 -18.25
N VAL A 44 -5.23 -12.08 -18.28
CA VAL A 44 -4.41 -12.42 -19.45
C VAL A 44 -3.93 -13.87 -19.38
N LYS A 45 -3.42 -14.30 -18.23
CA LYS A 45 -3.00 -15.68 -18.01
C LYS A 45 -4.20 -16.54 -17.60
N GLU A 46 -4.31 -17.73 -18.17
CA GLU A 46 -5.42 -18.66 -17.90
C GLU A 46 -5.61 -18.96 -16.40
N ASN A 47 -4.52 -19.06 -15.65
CA ASN A 47 -4.55 -19.31 -14.21
C ASN A 47 -4.78 -18.04 -13.34
N GLN A 48 -5.16 -16.92 -13.96
CA GLN A 48 -5.38 -15.65 -13.28
C GLN A 48 -6.70 -15.01 -13.75
N PRO A 49 -7.86 -15.67 -13.56
CA PRO A 49 -9.15 -15.08 -13.93
C PRO A 49 -9.44 -13.81 -13.10
N VAL A 50 -10.21 -12.89 -13.67
CA VAL A 50 -10.74 -11.73 -12.94
C VAL A 50 -11.85 -12.20 -11.99
N GLY A 51 -11.85 -11.71 -10.75
CA GLY A 51 -12.90 -12.00 -9.78
C GLY A 51 -12.46 -11.93 -8.33
N GLY A 52 -13.46 -11.90 -7.43
CA GLY A 52 -13.24 -11.85 -5.98
C GLY A 52 -12.33 -10.67 -5.58
N PRO A 53 -11.25 -10.91 -4.81
CA PRO A 53 -10.35 -9.84 -4.37
C PRO A 53 -9.42 -9.30 -5.48
N ASN A 54 -9.55 -9.79 -6.72
CA ASN A 54 -8.76 -9.37 -7.89
C ASN A 54 -9.70 -8.88 -9.01
N PRO A 55 -10.34 -7.70 -8.87
CA PRO A 55 -11.52 -7.34 -9.65
C PRO A 55 -11.22 -6.72 -11.02
N ARG A 56 -9.94 -6.51 -11.40
CA ARG A 56 -9.56 -5.82 -12.65
C ARG A 56 -8.59 -6.66 -13.48
N ALA A 57 -8.83 -6.78 -14.78
CA ALA A 57 -7.83 -7.27 -15.72
C ALA A 57 -6.65 -6.29 -15.78
N GLU A 58 -5.45 -6.78 -16.09
CA GLU A 58 -4.25 -5.95 -16.31
C GLU A 58 -4.11 -4.85 -15.23
N ASN A 59 -4.22 -5.25 -13.96
CA ASN A 59 -4.34 -4.32 -12.85
C ASN A 59 -3.04 -3.52 -12.66
N HIS A 60 -3.07 -2.21 -12.93
CA HIS A 60 -1.91 -1.32 -12.83
C HIS A 60 -1.84 -0.52 -11.52
N TYR A 61 -2.90 -0.55 -10.70
CA TYR A 61 -3.02 0.33 -9.53
C TYR A 61 -2.99 -0.39 -8.18
N GLY A 62 -3.48 -1.64 -8.13
CA GLY A 62 -3.57 -2.40 -6.89
C GLY A 62 -4.78 -2.09 -6.01
N GLN A 63 -4.88 -2.83 -4.91
CA GLN A 63 -5.98 -2.76 -3.95
C GLN A 63 -5.49 -3.21 -2.57
N ILE A 64 -6.29 -2.94 -1.53
CA ILE A 64 -6.02 -3.44 -0.18
C ILE A 64 -7.18 -4.34 0.22
N VAL A 65 -6.88 -5.62 0.41
CA VAL A 65 -7.86 -6.60 0.90
C VAL A 65 -7.85 -6.60 2.43
N ARG A 66 -9.04 -6.69 3.02
CA ARG A 66 -9.25 -6.83 4.46
C ARG A 66 -9.97 -8.13 4.74
N TRP A 67 -9.61 -8.82 5.82
CA TRP A 67 -10.39 -9.97 6.30
C TRP A 67 -10.56 -9.97 7.81
N MET A 68 -11.65 -10.60 8.25
CA MET A 68 -12.00 -10.83 9.65
C MET A 68 -12.11 -12.33 9.91
N PRO A 69 -11.23 -12.91 10.76
CA PRO A 69 -11.38 -14.28 11.19
C PRO A 69 -12.74 -14.51 11.85
N THR A 70 -13.36 -15.68 11.61
CA THR A 70 -14.66 -16.01 12.22
C THR A 70 -14.59 -15.88 13.74
N ALA A 71 -15.58 -15.18 14.31
CA ALA A 71 -15.66 -14.85 15.74
C ALA A 71 -14.44 -14.08 16.31
N GLY A 72 -13.61 -13.47 15.44
CA GLY A 72 -12.38 -12.79 15.86
C GLY A 72 -11.27 -13.74 16.31
N ASP A 73 -11.39 -15.05 16.03
CA ASP A 73 -10.41 -16.06 16.42
C ASP A 73 -9.40 -16.32 15.28
N HIS A 74 -8.14 -15.95 15.50
CA HIS A 74 -7.05 -16.18 14.54
C HIS A 74 -6.66 -17.65 14.38
N ALA A 75 -7.17 -18.55 15.24
CA ALA A 75 -7.06 -20.00 15.05
C ALA A 75 -8.15 -20.57 14.12
N SER A 76 -9.14 -19.77 13.72
CA SER A 76 -10.19 -20.17 12.78
C SER A 76 -9.64 -20.48 11.39
N ASN A 77 -10.22 -21.49 10.74
CA ASN A 77 -9.95 -21.83 9.34
C ASN A 77 -10.83 -21.07 8.34
N SER A 78 -11.68 -20.17 8.82
CA SER A 78 -12.58 -19.35 8.01
C SER A 78 -12.52 -17.88 8.39
N PHE A 79 -12.78 -17.03 7.39
CA PHE A 79 -12.83 -15.59 7.51
C PHE A 79 -13.82 -15.00 6.50
N GLU A 80 -14.32 -13.81 6.79
CA GLU A 80 -14.99 -12.95 5.82
C GLU A 80 -13.97 -11.94 5.28
N TRP A 81 -14.12 -11.51 4.03
CA TRP A 81 -13.23 -10.54 3.41
C TRP A 81 -13.97 -9.46 2.63
N ASP A 82 -13.36 -8.30 2.52
CA ASP A 82 -13.76 -7.19 1.67
C ASP A 82 -12.54 -6.50 1.06
N LEU A 83 -12.76 -5.60 0.10
CA LEU A 83 -11.73 -4.69 -0.39
C LEU A 83 -11.87 -3.36 0.34
N TYR A 84 -10.99 -3.12 1.32
CA TYR A 84 -10.94 -1.86 2.07
C TYR A 84 -10.83 -0.66 1.13
N LEU A 85 -10.01 -0.80 0.09
CA LEU A 85 -10.00 0.12 -1.04
C LEU A 85 -9.49 -0.57 -2.32
N ILE A 86 -9.85 0.02 -3.46
CA ILE A 86 -9.29 -0.25 -4.78
C ILE A 86 -8.58 1.03 -5.21
N ALA A 87 -7.26 1.02 -5.30
CA ALA A 87 -6.49 2.19 -5.75
C ALA A 87 -6.75 2.45 -7.24
N GLY A 88 -6.66 3.70 -7.67
CA GLY A 88 -6.99 4.10 -9.04
C GLY A 88 -6.70 5.56 -9.31
N ASN A 89 -7.07 6.02 -10.51
CA ASN A 89 -6.95 7.40 -10.93
C ASN A 89 -8.31 7.92 -11.45
N PRO A 90 -9.14 8.54 -10.58
CA PRO A 90 -10.46 9.02 -10.98
C PRO A 90 -10.39 10.27 -11.87
N SER A 91 -9.23 10.95 -11.92
CA SER A 91 -9.02 12.08 -12.82
C SER A 91 -8.78 11.66 -14.27
N VAL A 92 -8.23 10.45 -14.48
CA VAL A 92 -7.97 9.88 -15.82
C VAL A 92 -9.07 8.92 -16.26
N HIS A 93 -9.54 8.06 -15.36
CA HIS A 93 -10.54 7.05 -15.66
C HIS A 93 -11.87 7.35 -14.97
N LYS A 94 -12.83 7.88 -15.73
CA LYS A 94 -14.20 8.15 -15.24
C LYS A 94 -15.04 6.89 -15.28
N ASP A 95 -15.90 6.71 -14.27
CA ASP A 95 -16.95 5.69 -14.22
C ASP A 95 -16.45 4.26 -14.47
N SER A 96 -15.24 3.92 -13.99
CA SER A 96 -14.65 2.59 -14.12
C SER A 96 -13.88 2.19 -12.86
N LEU A 97 -13.65 0.89 -12.66
CA LEU A 97 -12.82 0.39 -11.55
C LEU A 97 -11.36 0.89 -11.61
N TYR A 98 -10.89 1.41 -12.75
CA TYR A 98 -9.57 2.04 -12.85
C TYR A 98 -9.56 3.46 -12.25
N GLY A 99 -10.73 4.06 -12.03
CA GLY A 99 -10.88 5.26 -11.20
C GLY A 99 -10.66 5.02 -9.71
N GLY A 100 -10.77 3.77 -9.27
CA GLY A 100 -10.67 3.37 -7.86
C GLY A 100 -12.05 3.17 -7.22
N SER A 101 -12.06 2.81 -5.94
CA SER A 101 -13.27 2.76 -5.11
C SER A 101 -13.69 4.16 -4.63
N ASP A 102 -14.90 4.29 -4.06
CA ASP A 102 -15.49 5.59 -3.67
C ASP A 102 -14.65 6.43 -2.70
N ASN A 103 -13.76 5.79 -1.94
CA ASN A 103 -12.82 6.46 -1.04
C ASN A 103 -11.53 6.95 -1.71
N ILE A 104 -11.36 6.75 -3.02
CA ILE A 104 -10.29 7.30 -3.84
C ILE A 104 -10.80 8.53 -4.61
N THR A 105 -10.15 9.66 -4.38
CA THR A 105 -10.50 10.96 -4.96
C THR A 105 -9.30 11.55 -5.70
N ALA A 106 -9.52 12.65 -6.44
CA ALA A 106 -8.43 13.37 -7.10
C ALA A 106 -7.38 13.89 -6.11
N GLU A 107 -7.80 14.18 -4.88
CA GLU A 107 -6.96 14.71 -3.81
C GLU A 107 -6.09 13.63 -3.16
N ASN A 108 -6.55 12.38 -3.07
CA ASN A 108 -5.85 11.32 -2.33
C ASN A 108 -5.34 10.16 -3.20
N MET A 109 -5.60 10.13 -4.52
CA MET A 109 -5.24 9.01 -5.39
C MET A 109 -3.75 8.63 -5.34
N PHE A 110 -3.50 7.34 -5.50
CA PHE A 110 -2.18 6.71 -5.50
C PHE A 110 -2.22 5.40 -6.31
N ASN A 111 -1.06 4.79 -6.52
CA ASN A 111 -0.95 3.48 -7.15
C ASN A 111 0.05 2.61 -6.39
N SER A 112 -0.09 1.29 -6.55
CA SER A 112 0.79 0.27 -6.03
C SER A 112 1.02 0.39 -4.51
N PRO A 113 -0.05 0.27 -3.69
CA PRO A 113 0.15 0.13 -2.26
C PRO A 113 1.03 -1.07 -1.98
N ASP A 114 2.04 -0.88 -1.12
CA ASP A 114 3.01 -1.90 -0.76
C ASP A 114 3.08 -1.99 0.78
N GLY A 115 3.89 -1.15 1.42
CA GLY A 115 4.04 -1.14 2.87
C GLY A 115 2.75 -0.75 3.58
N ILE A 116 2.37 -1.49 4.63
CA ILE A 116 1.29 -1.12 5.54
C ILE A 116 1.67 -1.39 6.99
N GLY A 117 1.11 -0.60 7.91
CA GLY A 117 1.23 -0.85 9.34
C GLY A 117 0.29 0.00 10.18
N PHE A 118 0.08 -0.44 11.42
CA PHE A 118 -0.78 0.25 12.37
C PHE A 118 0.03 0.96 13.43
N ASP A 119 -0.46 2.13 13.84
CA ASP A 119 -0.07 2.72 15.12
C ASP A 119 -0.99 2.25 16.25
N LYS A 120 -0.67 2.63 17.50
CA LYS A 120 -1.46 2.23 18.67
C LYS A 120 -2.89 2.75 18.68
N ALA A 121 -3.21 3.81 17.92
CA ALA A 121 -4.56 4.35 17.83
C ALA A 121 -5.42 3.62 16.78
N GLY A 122 -4.83 2.71 16.00
CA GLY A 122 -5.53 1.97 14.95
C GLY A 122 -5.56 2.67 13.60
N ARG A 123 -4.79 3.74 13.39
CA ARG A 123 -4.66 4.33 12.05
C ARG A 123 -3.85 3.41 11.15
N LEU A 124 -4.33 3.17 9.93
CA LEU A 124 -3.63 2.38 8.92
C LEU A 124 -2.73 3.29 8.10
N TRP A 125 -1.42 3.13 8.26
CA TRP A 125 -0.44 3.80 7.43
C TRP A 125 -0.18 2.98 6.17
N ILE A 126 -0.25 3.62 5.01
CA ILE A 126 -0.14 2.99 3.69
C ILE A 126 1.03 3.64 2.95
N GLN A 127 1.96 2.85 2.42
CA GLN A 127 3.15 3.28 1.72
C GLN A 127 3.10 2.74 0.28
N THR A 128 3.67 3.47 -0.68
CA THR A 128 3.56 3.10 -2.10
C THR A 128 4.92 2.79 -2.73
N ASP A 129 4.92 1.75 -3.57
CA ASP A 129 5.99 1.39 -4.51
C ASP A 129 5.42 1.33 -5.93
N GLY A 130 5.09 2.51 -6.43
CA GLY A 130 4.34 2.71 -7.66
C GLY A 130 5.09 3.43 -8.74
N ASN A 131 4.41 3.53 -9.89
CA ASN A 131 4.88 4.32 -11.01
C ASN A 131 4.83 5.81 -10.65
N TYR A 132 6.00 6.45 -10.68
CA TYR A 132 6.22 7.86 -10.34
C TYR A 132 6.37 8.74 -11.59
N SER A 133 5.96 8.28 -12.78
CA SER A 133 6.09 9.06 -14.02
C SER A 133 5.22 10.30 -14.05
N ASN A 134 4.15 10.33 -13.25
CA ASN A 134 3.14 11.37 -13.20
C ASN A 134 2.52 11.67 -14.60
N LYS A 135 2.37 10.63 -15.44
CA LYS A 135 1.87 10.69 -16.81
C LYS A 135 0.93 9.52 -17.11
N GLY A 136 0.11 9.66 -18.15
CA GLY A 136 -0.85 8.64 -18.56
C GLY A 136 -1.77 8.24 -17.41
N ASP A 137 -1.90 6.94 -17.18
CA ASP A 137 -2.66 6.32 -16.07
C ASP A 137 -2.26 6.87 -14.68
N PHE A 138 -1.04 7.35 -14.51
CA PHE A 138 -0.50 7.85 -13.23
C PHE A 138 -0.48 9.38 -13.16
N ALA A 139 -1.11 10.08 -14.11
CA ALA A 139 -1.13 11.55 -14.14
C ALA A 139 -1.78 12.11 -12.86
N GLY A 140 -1.09 13.03 -12.20
CA GLY A 140 -1.50 13.68 -10.96
C GLY A 140 -1.10 12.94 -9.67
N GLN A 141 -0.59 11.71 -9.75
CA GLN A 141 -0.23 10.93 -8.55
C GLN A 141 1.16 11.29 -7.99
N GLY A 142 2.05 11.86 -8.81
CA GLY A 142 3.37 12.33 -8.37
C GLY A 142 4.35 11.22 -8.00
N ASN A 143 5.27 11.51 -7.07
CA ASN A 143 6.19 10.53 -6.51
C ASN A 143 5.46 9.56 -5.57
N ASN A 144 6.15 8.47 -5.19
CA ASN A 144 5.70 7.59 -4.12
C ASN A 144 5.49 8.33 -2.80
N GLN A 145 4.61 7.80 -1.98
CA GLN A 145 3.94 8.56 -0.93
C GLN A 145 3.59 7.66 0.25
N MET A 146 3.19 8.32 1.33
CA MET A 146 2.59 7.70 2.49
C MET A 146 1.24 8.34 2.77
N LEU A 147 0.24 7.50 3.01
CA LEU A 147 -1.12 7.88 3.35
C LEU A 147 -1.48 7.34 4.74
N CYS A 148 -2.51 7.92 5.32
CA CYS A 148 -3.11 7.48 6.57
C CYS A 148 -4.60 7.24 6.32
N GLY A 149 -5.05 6.02 6.58
CA GLY A 149 -6.41 5.55 6.41
C GLY A 149 -7.08 5.27 7.75
N ASP A 150 -8.39 5.53 7.82
CA ASP A 150 -9.25 5.09 8.90
C ASP A 150 -9.91 3.75 8.53
N PRO A 151 -9.54 2.63 9.20
CA PRO A 151 -10.09 1.31 8.93
C PRO A 151 -11.61 1.21 9.02
N MET A 152 -12.25 2.07 9.81
CA MET A 152 -13.69 1.99 10.10
C MET A 152 -14.51 2.79 9.08
N THR A 153 -14.06 3.99 8.73
CA THR A 153 -14.79 4.88 7.81
C THR A 153 -14.36 4.72 6.35
N GLY A 154 -13.17 4.18 6.10
CA GLY A 154 -12.57 4.09 4.77
C GLY A 154 -11.93 5.40 4.30
N GLU A 155 -11.96 6.48 5.10
CA GLU A 155 -11.30 7.74 4.75
C GLU A 155 -9.78 7.53 4.58
N VAL A 156 -9.20 8.11 3.52
CA VAL A 156 -7.75 8.06 3.28
C VAL A 156 -7.23 9.46 2.98
N LYS A 157 -6.16 9.86 3.68
CA LYS A 157 -5.49 11.15 3.49
C LYS A 157 -4.03 10.92 3.13
N ARG A 158 -3.55 11.61 2.09
CA ARG A 158 -2.12 11.68 1.81
C ARG A 158 -1.42 12.44 2.94
N PHE A 159 -0.43 11.80 3.56
CA PHE A 159 0.32 12.37 4.68
C PHE A 159 1.67 12.94 4.24
N ALA A 160 2.39 12.22 3.38
CA ALA A 160 3.70 12.65 2.89
C ALA A 160 3.96 12.15 1.47
N THR A 161 4.85 12.85 0.76
CA THR A 161 5.36 12.44 -0.56
C THR A 161 6.89 12.34 -0.49
N GLY A 162 7.44 11.29 -1.08
CA GLY A 162 8.87 11.02 -1.11
C GLY A 162 9.64 11.84 -2.15
N PRO A 163 10.98 11.81 -2.08
CA PRO A 163 11.85 12.38 -3.11
C PRO A 163 11.72 11.67 -4.47
N VAL A 164 12.36 12.25 -5.48
CA VAL A 164 12.35 11.76 -6.86
C VAL A 164 12.81 10.29 -6.93
N ALA A 165 12.00 9.47 -7.60
CA ALA A 165 12.27 8.07 -7.93
C ALA A 165 12.70 7.23 -6.71
N CYS A 166 12.06 7.46 -5.56
CA CYS A 166 12.11 6.53 -4.43
C CYS A 166 10.82 5.71 -4.37
N GLU A 167 10.82 4.67 -3.57
CA GLU A 167 9.62 4.17 -2.89
C GLU A 167 9.61 4.64 -1.42
N ILE A 168 8.43 4.65 -0.82
CA ILE A 168 8.29 4.77 0.63
C ILE A 168 8.02 3.38 1.18
N THR A 169 8.83 2.93 2.14
CA THR A 169 8.74 1.58 2.68
C THR A 169 9.37 1.49 4.07
N GLY A 170 8.93 0.53 4.89
CA GLY A 170 9.37 0.39 6.26
C GLY A 170 8.73 1.41 7.19
N LEU A 171 8.20 0.92 8.30
CA LEU A 171 7.46 1.73 9.26
C LEU A 171 7.72 1.23 10.69
N ALA A 172 8.01 2.17 11.59
CA ALA A 172 8.04 1.92 13.02
C ALA A 172 7.63 3.19 13.79
N PHE A 173 7.23 3.03 15.05
CA PHE A 173 6.90 4.14 15.93
C PHE A 173 7.69 4.05 17.24
N SER A 174 8.02 5.21 17.82
CA SER A 174 8.46 5.28 19.21
C SER A 174 7.37 4.76 20.14
N ALA A 175 7.75 4.30 21.35
CA ALA A 175 6.79 3.70 22.28
C ALA A 175 5.64 4.65 22.67
N ASP A 176 5.90 5.95 22.72
CA ASP A 176 4.96 7.04 23.02
C ASP A 176 4.25 7.60 21.77
N GLN A 177 4.58 7.09 20.56
CA GLN A 177 3.98 7.46 19.27
C GLN A 177 4.23 8.92 18.82
N THR A 178 5.17 9.61 19.44
CA THR A 178 5.56 11.00 19.08
C THR A 178 6.58 11.06 17.94
N ALA A 179 7.24 9.93 17.63
CA ALA A 179 8.13 9.78 16.48
C ALA A 179 7.73 8.59 15.61
N MET A 180 7.64 8.84 14.31
CA MET A 180 7.41 7.83 13.28
C MET A 180 8.68 7.67 12.43
N PHE A 181 9.15 6.45 12.26
CA PHE A 181 10.32 6.10 11.48
C PHE A 181 9.89 5.53 10.13
N VAL A 182 10.33 6.15 9.04
CA VAL A 182 9.89 5.80 7.67
C VAL A 182 11.10 5.64 6.77
N GLY A 183 11.18 4.55 6.02
CA GLY A 183 12.23 4.38 5.02
C GLY A 183 11.91 5.10 3.71
N VAL A 184 12.95 5.73 3.16
CA VAL A 184 13.02 6.21 1.79
C VAL A 184 14.02 5.31 1.07
N GLN A 185 13.54 4.44 0.19
CA GLN A 185 14.40 3.48 -0.50
C GLN A 185 14.74 3.97 -1.91
N HIS A 186 15.98 3.70 -2.32
CA HIS A 186 16.53 3.91 -3.66
C HIS A 186 16.19 5.25 -4.34
N PRO A 187 16.29 6.40 -3.64
CA PRO A 187 16.08 7.69 -4.30
C PRO A 187 17.00 7.83 -5.52
N GLY A 188 16.44 8.27 -6.65
CA GLY A 188 17.19 8.37 -7.90
C GLY A 188 17.35 7.06 -8.66
N GLU A 189 16.46 6.08 -8.44
CA GLU A 189 16.43 4.84 -9.22
C GLU A 189 16.49 5.13 -10.73
N GLY A 190 17.20 4.27 -11.47
CA GLY A 190 17.35 4.41 -12.91
C GLY A 190 18.16 5.65 -13.33
N GLY A 191 18.89 6.27 -12.41
CA GLY A 191 19.65 7.49 -12.66
C GLY A 191 18.79 8.76 -12.68
N ALA A 192 17.57 8.71 -12.14
CA ALA A 192 16.74 9.89 -11.98
C ALA A 192 17.44 10.94 -11.08
N PRO A 193 17.22 12.26 -11.33
CA PRO A 193 18.01 13.33 -10.72
C PRO A 193 17.59 13.60 -9.27
N SER A 194 17.87 12.65 -8.38
CA SER A 194 17.68 12.78 -6.95
C SER A 194 19.02 13.05 -6.26
N HIS A 195 18.99 13.95 -5.27
CA HIS A 195 20.14 14.26 -4.42
C HIS A 195 19.79 14.08 -2.94
N PHE A 196 18.73 13.32 -2.65
CA PHE A 196 18.25 13.10 -1.30
C PHE A 196 19.21 12.20 -0.49
N PRO A 197 19.42 12.45 0.82
CA PRO A 197 18.83 13.54 1.61
C PRO A 197 19.64 14.84 1.63
N GLN A 198 20.92 14.84 1.24
CA GLN A 198 21.80 16.00 1.45
C GLN A 198 21.57 17.16 0.47
N GLY A 199 20.89 16.95 -0.65
CA GLY A 199 20.63 17.97 -1.67
C GLY A 199 21.86 18.33 -2.51
N GLY A 200 21.77 19.44 -3.24
CA GLY A 200 22.85 19.93 -4.11
C GLY A 200 23.17 18.96 -5.24
N SER A 201 24.45 18.61 -5.39
CA SER A 201 24.96 17.65 -6.38
C SER A 201 25.34 16.29 -5.76
N THR A 202 24.91 16.02 -4.54
CA THR A 202 25.32 14.82 -3.80
C THR A 202 24.71 13.56 -4.38
N LYS A 203 25.41 12.42 -4.22
CA LYS A 203 24.87 11.11 -4.63
C LYS A 203 23.71 10.73 -3.71
N PRO A 204 22.55 10.31 -4.24
CA PRO A 204 21.40 9.99 -3.41
C PRO A 204 21.63 8.73 -2.57
N ARG A 205 20.98 8.65 -1.41
CA ARG A 205 21.15 7.58 -0.42
C ARG A 205 19.82 7.20 0.21
N SER A 206 19.52 5.89 0.23
CA SER A 206 18.43 5.35 1.05
C SER A 206 18.62 5.76 2.51
N THR A 207 17.55 6.22 3.14
CA THR A 207 17.59 6.83 4.48
C THR A 207 16.35 6.46 5.28
N VAL A 208 16.52 6.20 6.57
CA VAL A 208 15.41 6.15 7.52
C VAL A 208 15.19 7.55 8.07
N MET A 209 13.98 8.07 7.86
CA MET A 209 13.54 9.39 8.30
C MET A 209 12.82 9.29 9.63
N ILE A 210 12.98 10.32 10.47
CA ILE A 210 12.19 10.50 11.68
C ILE A 210 11.20 11.63 11.40
N VAL A 211 9.92 11.34 11.55
CA VAL A 211 8.83 12.31 11.45
C VAL A 211 8.28 12.57 12.84
N THR A 212 8.26 13.84 13.23
CA THR A 212 7.76 14.34 14.52
C THR A 212 6.87 15.55 14.29
N ARG A 213 5.94 15.82 15.20
CA ARG A 213 5.22 17.09 15.22
C ARG A 213 6.03 18.17 15.93
N GLU A 214 5.92 19.41 15.47
CA GLU A 214 6.59 20.56 16.09
C GLU A 214 6.10 20.82 17.53
N ASP A 215 4.83 20.50 17.80
CA ASP A 215 4.22 20.61 19.14
C ASP A 215 4.52 19.42 20.06
N GLY A 216 5.29 18.43 19.61
CA GLY A 216 5.62 17.22 20.35
C GLY A 216 4.47 16.22 20.51
N GLY A 217 3.34 16.43 19.84
CA GLY A 217 2.19 15.54 19.89
C GLY A 217 2.40 14.20 19.18
N ILE A 218 1.39 13.32 19.30
CA ILE A 218 1.36 12.02 18.60
C ILE A 218 1.22 12.26 17.09
N VAL A 219 2.05 11.57 16.30
CA VAL A 219 2.02 11.67 14.84
C VAL A 219 0.67 11.20 14.30
N GLY A 220 0.00 12.05 13.50
CA GLY A 220 -1.28 11.75 12.87
C GLY A 220 -2.52 11.87 13.77
N ALA A 221 -2.38 12.32 15.03
CA ALA A 221 -3.48 12.58 15.96
C ALA A 221 -4.09 13.98 15.81
#